data_AF-A0A8T4TU34-F1
#
_entry.id   AF-A0A8T4TU34-F1
#
_cell.length_a   1.000
_cell.length_b   1.000
_cell.length_c   1.000
_cell.angle_alpha   90.00
_cell.angle_beta   90.00
_cell.angle_gamma   90.00
#
_symmetry.space_group_name_H-M   'P 1'
#
loop_
_entity.id
_entity.type
_entity.pdbx_description
1 polymer ?
#
loop_
_entity_poly.entity_id
_entity_poly.type
_entity_poly.pdbx_seq_one_letter_code
_entity_poly.pdbx_strand_id
1 'polypeptide(L)'
;MIYIHGLSQLSPKTVDIESVPIIREIKRNIAFPVSNERVKEHFSPFFVYKADTDIMEKSLSLVNPTILEIRSLLGKNDSDFEAINLNRAWKMLEEVSTPLRNNIAFSKEITEWQDSFIGEAANIFNTLRRLKTHEEKINFNNKLNLLFMKILRNKEMAFRHNDLIGEAHVERIKDLKKMLENGFIFHIKLEEEMNKTPFFIIKKRIPTGKLAYSDRILMNVLAIKEGIDKAYETNMSMIKWAVTLYSYIKIFKTFPY
;
A
#
# COMPACT_ATOMS: atom_id res chain seq x y z
N MET A 1 18.92 -0.41 1.29
CA MET A 1 17.60 0.07 1.76
C MET A 1 17.21 1.28 0.93
N ILE A 2 15.98 1.36 0.45
CA ILE A 2 15.45 2.50 -0.33
C ILE A 2 14.73 3.44 0.64
N TYR A 3 15.11 4.72 0.68
CA TYR A 3 14.60 5.76 1.60
C TYR A 3 13.47 6.61 1.00
N ILE A 4 12.55 5.95 0.28
CA ILE A 4 11.30 6.56 -0.14
C ILE A 4 10.26 6.21 0.92
N HIS A 5 9.75 7.22 1.62
CA HIS A 5 8.83 7.05 2.74
C HIS A 5 7.36 7.20 2.35
N GLY A 6 7.10 7.72 1.14
CA GLY A 6 5.75 7.83 0.61
C GLY A 6 5.68 7.74 -0.92
N LEU A 7 4.49 7.44 -1.41
CA LEU A 7 4.19 7.17 -2.81
C LEU A 7 4.48 8.36 -3.73
N SER A 8 4.20 9.57 -3.25
CA SER A 8 4.41 10.82 -3.97
C SER A 8 5.88 11.24 -4.09
N GLN A 9 6.78 10.63 -3.32
CA GLN A 9 8.19 11.02 -3.25
C GLN A 9 9.03 10.41 -4.37
N LEU A 10 8.47 9.48 -5.16
CA LEU A 10 9.14 8.95 -6.33
C LEU A 10 9.22 10.01 -7.44
N SER A 11 10.45 10.34 -7.84
CA SER A 11 10.77 11.28 -8.91
C SER A 11 12.07 10.83 -9.59
N PRO A 12 12.41 11.32 -10.79
CA PRO A 12 13.70 11.02 -11.41
C PRO A 12 14.90 11.31 -10.49
N LYS A 13 14.86 12.44 -9.77
CA LYS A 13 15.94 12.85 -8.85
C LYS A 13 16.07 11.92 -7.66
N THR A 14 14.96 11.54 -7.03
CA THR A 14 14.99 10.64 -5.86
C THR A 14 15.43 9.24 -6.29
N VAL A 15 14.93 8.74 -7.41
CA VAL A 15 15.41 7.47 -8.00
C VAL A 15 16.91 7.48 -8.24
N ASP A 16 17.45 8.57 -8.78
CA ASP A 16 18.89 8.68 -9.02
C ASP A 16 19.71 8.59 -7.74
N ILE A 17 19.26 9.24 -6.67
CA ILE A 17 19.91 9.20 -5.34
C ILE A 17 19.81 7.78 -4.76
N GLU A 18 18.60 7.21 -4.71
CA GLU A 18 18.34 5.87 -4.15
C GLU A 18 19.05 4.75 -4.91
N SER A 19 19.30 4.95 -6.20
CA SER A 19 20.02 3.98 -7.03
C SER A 19 21.49 3.83 -6.63
N VAL A 20 22.15 4.86 -6.07
CA VAL A 20 23.60 4.84 -5.80
C VAL A 20 24.02 3.69 -4.88
N PRO A 21 23.45 3.51 -3.67
CA PRO A 21 23.83 2.42 -2.78
C PRO A 21 23.51 1.04 -3.38
N ILE A 22 22.36 0.89 -4.04
CA ILE A 22 21.96 -0.36 -4.69
C ILE A 22 22.94 -0.72 -5.81
N ILE A 23 23.34 0.27 -6.60
CA ILE A 23 24.31 0.07 -7.67
C ILE A 23 25.64 -0.46 -7.11
N ARG A 24 26.13 0.09 -6.00
CA ARG A 24 27.37 -0.40 -5.38
C ARG A 24 27.26 -1.87 -4.96
N GLU A 25 26.11 -2.27 -4.45
CA GLU A 25 25.83 -3.65 -4.04
C GLU A 25 25.77 -4.59 -5.25
N ILE A 26 24.98 -4.24 -6.27
CA ILE A 26 24.89 -5.02 -7.52
C ILE A 26 26.28 -5.17 -8.15
N LYS A 27 27.08 -4.10 -8.22
CA LYS A 27 28.45 -4.15 -8.76
C LYS A 27 29.37 -5.18 -8.07
N ARG A 28 29.18 -5.40 -6.77
CA ARG A 28 30.01 -6.33 -5.99
C ARG A 28 29.59 -7.79 -6.19
N ASN A 29 28.31 -8.02 -6.47
CA ASN A 29 27.71 -9.35 -6.40
C ASN A 29 27.29 -9.91 -7.77
N ILE A 30 27.18 -9.06 -8.79
CA ILE A 30 26.70 -9.48 -10.11
C ILE A 30 27.82 -10.15 -10.91
N ALA A 31 27.57 -11.37 -11.39
CA ALA A 31 28.37 -12.01 -12.42
C ALA A 31 27.54 -12.17 -13.70
N PHE A 32 28.24 -12.15 -14.84
CA PHE A 32 27.64 -12.22 -16.16
C PHE A 32 27.93 -13.55 -16.85
N PRO A 33 26.98 -14.07 -17.67
CA PRO A 33 25.63 -13.56 -17.90
C PRO A 33 24.75 -13.65 -16.66
N VAL A 34 23.81 -12.72 -16.52
CA VAL A 34 22.81 -12.77 -15.43
C VAL A 34 21.90 -13.97 -15.67
N SER A 35 21.61 -14.76 -14.63
CA SER A 35 20.65 -15.88 -14.69
C SER A 35 19.29 -15.47 -14.10
N ASN A 36 18.22 -16.15 -14.49
CA ASN A 36 16.87 -15.87 -13.98
C ASN A 36 16.76 -16.13 -12.47
N GLU A 37 17.50 -17.11 -11.94
CA GLU A 37 17.54 -17.43 -10.51
C GLU A 37 18.08 -16.24 -9.71
N ARG A 38 19.19 -15.63 -10.16
CA ARG A 38 19.75 -14.44 -9.51
C ARG A 38 18.82 -13.25 -9.59
N VAL A 39 18.15 -13.05 -10.73
CA VAL A 39 17.15 -11.97 -10.82
C VAL A 39 16.01 -12.24 -9.84
N LYS A 40 15.50 -13.47 -9.78
CA LYS A 40 14.45 -13.86 -8.85
C LYS A 40 14.85 -13.62 -7.41
N GLU A 41 16.06 -13.98 -7.00
CA GLU A 41 16.57 -13.72 -5.65
C GLU A 41 16.52 -12.22 -5.31
N HIS A 42 17.01 -11.36 -6.20
CA HIS A 42 17.06 -9.92 -5.98
C HIS A 42 15.69 -9.23 -5.98
N PHE A 43 14.72 -9.74 -6.74
CA PHE A 43 13.39 -9.13 -6.86
C PHE A 43 12.33 -9.79 -5.96
N SER A 44 12.56 -11.02 -5.47
CA SER A 44 11.63 -11.74 -4.59
C SER A 44 11.17 -10.99 -3.34
N PRO A 45 11.98 -10.12 -2.69
CA PRO A 45 11.53 -9.35 -1.54
C PRO A 45 10.44 -8.32 -1.87
N PHE A 46 10.18 -8.06 -3.16
CA PHE A 46 9.21 -7.09 -3.62
C PHE A 46 8.02 -7.75 -4.33
N PHE A 47 7.94 -9.08 -4.34
CA PHE A 47 6.84 -9.80 -4.98
C PHE A 47 5.53 -9.53 -4.27
N VAL A 48 4.47 -9.47 -5.08
CA VAL A 48 3.10 -9.41 -4.60
C VAL A 48 2.59 -10.83 -4.50
N TYR A 49 2.13 -11.22 -3.31
CA TYR A 49 1.62 -12.57 -3.10
C TYR A 49 0.09 -12.57 -3.13
N LYS A 50 -0.49 -13.66 -3.63
CA LYS A 50 -1.94 -13.84 -3.64
C LYS A 50 -2.55 -13.69 -2.24
N ALA A 51 -1.84 -14.16 -1.20
CA ALA A 51 -2.27 -14.00 0.18
C ALA A 51 -2.47 -12.52 0.58
N ASP A 52 -1.67 -11.61 0.03
CA ASP A 52 -1.80 -10.17 0.27
C ASP A 52 -3.08 -9.63 -0.38
N THR A 53 -3.37 -10.07 -1.61
CA THR A 53 -4.64 -9.76 -2.30
C THR A 53 -5.84 -10.30 -1.55
N ASP A 54 -5.76 -11.53 -1.05
CA ASP A 54 -6.85 -12.18 -0.29
C ASP A 54 -7.15 -11.41 1.02
N ILE A 55 -6.13 -10.86 1.69
CA ILE A 55 -6.31 -9.99 2.86
C ILE A 55 -7.07 -8.72 2.47
N MET A 56 -6.64 -8.05 1.39
CA MET A 56 -7.31 -6.84 0.90
C MET A 56 -8.79 -7.10 0.53
N GLU A 57 -9.09 -8.24 -0.11
CA GLU A 57 -10.47 -8.63 -0.46
C GLU A 57 -11.34 -8.88 0.76
N LYS A 58 -10.82 -9.59 1.77
CA LYS A 58 -11.51 -9.79 3.05
C LYS A 58 -11.82 -8.44 3.70
N SER A 59 -10.84 -7.54 3.78
CA SER A 59 -11.03 -6.20 4.31
C SER A 59 -12.11 -5.42 3.56
N LEU A 60 -12.09 -5.44 2.21
CA LEU A 60 -13.10 -4.77 1.39
C LEU A 60 -14.51 -5.29 1.67
N SER A 61 -14.66 -6.60 1.87
CA SER A 61 -15.96 -7.22 2.17
C SER A 61 -16.59 -6.74 3.49
N LEU A 62 -15.76 -6.23 4.42
CA LEU A 62 -16.20 -5.73 5.73
C LEU A 62 -16.56 -4.23 5.74
N VAL A 63 -16.08 -3.45 4.75
CA VAL A 63 -16.29 -2.00 4.71
C VAL A 63 -17.78 -1.65 4.68
N ASN A 64 -18.51 -2.16 3.69
CA ASN A 64 -19.93 -1.84 3.53
C ASN A 64 -20.81 -2.33 4.71
N PRO A 65 -20.66 -3.59 5.19
CA PRO A 65 -21.38 -4.03 6.39
C PRO A 65 -21.13 -3.13 7.61
N THR A 66 -19.89 -2.70 7.84
CA THR A 66 -19.53 -1.82 8.96
C THR A 66 -20.15 -0.44 8.79
N ILE A 67 -20.14 0.11 7.57
CA ILE A 67 -20.83 1.37 7.26
C ILE A 67 -22.33 1.27 7.55
N LEU A 68 -22.98 0.17 7.14
CA LEU A 68 -24.41 -0.04 7.40
C LEU A 68 -24.71 -0.15 8.89
N GLU A 69 -23.84 -0.82 9.66
CA GLU A 69 -23.97 -0.92 11.12
C GLU A 69 -23.87 0.46 11.79
N ILE A 70 -22.89 1.28 11.41
CA ILE A 70 -22.74 2.66 11.91
C ILE A 70 -23.95 3.52 11.52
N ARG A 71 -24.44 3.41 10.28
CA ARG A 71 -25.63 4.14 9.82
C ARG A 71 -26.90 3.70 10.58
N SER A 72 -27.01 2.42 10.92
CA SER A 72 -28.11 1.93 11.76
C SER A 72 -28.08 2.55 13.16
N LEU A 73 -26.89 2.70 13.76
CA LEU A 73 -26.73 3.37 15.06
C LEU A 73 -27.10 4.85 14.97
N LEU A 74 -26.67 5.56 13.92
CA LEU A 74 -27.06 6.94 13.66
C LEU A 74 -28.58 7.09 13.54
N GLY A 75 -29.24 6.20 12.78
CA GLY A 75 -30.69 6.27 12.57
C GLY A 75 -31.54 5.97 13.82
N LYS A 76 -30.96 5.29 14.83
CA LYS A 76 -31.65 5.00 16.09
C LYS A 76 -31.72 6.20 17.04
N ASN A 77 -30.94 7.27 16.80
CA ASN A 77 -30.85 8.46 17.67
C ASN A 77 -30.69 8.12 19.15
N ASP A 78 -29.85 7.13 19.43
CA ASP A 78 -29.64 6.61 20.79
C ASP A 78 -28.69 7.51 21.57
N SER A 79 -29.12 7.95 22.77
CA SER A 79 -28.39 8.89 23.62
C SER A 79 -27.07 8.35 24.18
N ASP A 80 -26.84 7.04 24.15
CA ASP A 80 -25.58 6.45 24.59
C ASP A 80 -24.44 6.69 23.57
N PHE A 81 -24.77 7.02 22.31
CA PHE A 81 -23.79 7.27 21.25
C PHE A 81 -23.68 8.75 20.89
N GLU A 82 -22.47 9.16 20.51
CA GLU A 82 -22.19 10.50 20.03
C GLU A 82 -22.34 10.55 18.50
N ALA A 83 -23.39 11.21 18.01
CA ALA A 83 -23.75 11.20 16.59
C ALA A 83 -22.66 11.81 15.69
N ILE A 84 -21.97 12.86 16.16
CA ILE A 84 -20.85 13.48 15.42
C ILE A 84 -19.73 12.47 15.20
N ASN A 85 -19.47 11.63 16.21
CA ASN A 85 -18.37 10.68 16.23
C ASN A 85 -18.68 9.47 15.33
N LEU A 86 -19.93 8.99 15.35
CA LEU A 86 -20.42 7.99 14.41
C LEU A 86 -20.36 8.49 12.96
N ASN A 87 -20.75 9.74 12.70
CA ASN A 87 -20.67 10.35 11.37
C ASN A 87 -19.22 10.46 10.87
N ARG A 88 -18.28 10.82 11.76
CA ARG A 88 -16.85 10.84 11.43
C ARG A 88 -16.34 9.44 11.06
N ALA A 89 -16.68 8.42 11.86
CA ALA A 89 -16.31 7.04 11.59
C ALA A 89 -16.86 6.54 10.24
N TRP A 90 -18.12 6.86 9.94
CA TRP A 90 -18.74 6.54 8.66
C TRP A 90 -17.96 7.15 7.47
N LYS A 91 -17.69 8.46 7.51
CA LYS A 91 -16.96 9.15 6.43
C LYS A 91 -15.56 8.57 6.22
N MET A 92 -14.83 8.31 7.30
CA MET A 92 -13.49 7.71 7.22
C MET A 92 -13.50 6.34 6.54
N LEU A 93 -14.54 5.51 6.75
CA LEU A 93 -14.67 4.20 6.12
C LEU A 93 -15.14 4.28 4.66
N GLU A 94 -16.01 5.24 4.35
CA GLU A 94 -16.53 5.45 2.99
C GLU A 94 -15.41 5.77 1.99
N GLU A 95 -14.44 6.57 2.41
CA GLU A 95 -13.30 6.99 1.58
C GLU A 95 -12.36 5.84 1.18
N VAL A 96 -12.40 4.70 1.89
CA VAL A 96 -11.49 3.56 1.66
C VAL A 96 -11.92 2.66 0.51
N SER A 97 -13.23 2.53 0.27
CA SER A 97 -13.80 1.46 -0.56
C SER A 97 -13.28 1.46 -2.01
N THR A 98 -13.31 2.63 -2.66
CA THR A 98 -12.87 2.77 -4.06
C THR A 98 -11.35 2.60 -4.20
N PRO A 99 -10.50 3.30 -3.42
CA PRO A 99 -9.06 3.10 -3.46
C PRO A 99 -8.63 1.64 -3.19
N LEU A 100 -9.24 0.97 -2.21
CA LEU A 100 -8.92 -0.42 -1.90
C LEU A 100 -9.28 -1.38 -3.05
N ARG A 101 -10.41 -1.15 -3.72
CA ARG A 101 -10.79 -1.93 -4.91
C ARG A 101 -9.79 -1.75 -6.05
N ASN A 102 -9.35 -0.53 -6.29
CA ASN A 102 -8.33 -0.23 -7.31
C ASN A 102 -7.00 -0.91 -6.97
N ASN A 103 -6.61 -0.90 -5.68
CA ASN A 103 -5.44 -1.62 -5.20
C ASN A 103 -5.53 -3.13 -5.43
N ILE A 104 -6.68 -3.76 -5.17
CA ILE A 104 -6.90 -5.19 -5.42
C ILE A 104 -6.75 -5.49 -6.91
N ALA A 105 -7.38 -4.71 -7.78
CA ALA A 105 -7.28 -4.89 -9.23
C ALA A 105 -5.83 -4.79 -9.71
N PHE A 106 -5.10 -3.77 -9.24
CA PHE A 106 -3.69 -3.57 -9.55
C PHE A 106 -2.80 -4.70 -9.01
N SER A 107 -3.04 -5.16 -7.78
CA SER A 107 -2.32 -6.28 -7.16
C SER A 107 -2.46 -7.57 -7.96
N LYS A 108 -3.66 -7.89 -8.46
CA LYS A 108 -3.91 -9.05 -9.34
C LYS A 108 -3.13 -8.93 -10.64
N GLU A 109 -3.22 -7.77 -11.29
CA GLU A 109 -2.50 -7.48 -12.54
C GLU A 109 -0.99 -7.65 -12.39
N ILE A 110 -0.40 -7.20 -11.28
CA ILE A 110 1.03 -7.35 -10.99
C ILE A 110 1.38 -8.81 -10.68
N THR A 111 0.55 -9.53 -9.92
CA THR A 111 0.81 -10.92 -9.56
C THR A 111 0.91 -11.82 -10.80
N GLU A 112 0.04 -11.60 -11.80
CA GLU A 112 0.11 -12.33 -13.08
C GLU A 112 1.33 -11.91 -13.90
N TRP A 113 1.67 -10.62 -13.89
CA TRP A 113 2.77 -10.08 -14.68
C TRP A 113 4.16 -10.44 -14.14
N GLN A 114 4.34 -10.49 -12.81
CA GLN A 114 5.67 -10.65 -12.20
C GLN A 114 6.32 -12.00 -12.56
N ASP A 115 5.52 -13.07 -12.68
CA ASP A 115 6.03 -14.40 -13.04
C ASP A 115 6.56 -14.41 -14.48
N SER A 116 5.82 -13.79 -15.41
CA SER A 116 6.27 -13.60 -16.80
C SER A 116 7.52 -12.73 -16.86
N PHE A 117 7.57 -11.64 -16.08
CA PHE A 117 8.73 -10.76 -16.05
C PHE A 117 9.99 -11.50 -15.61
N ILE A 118 9.93 -12.28 -14.52
CA ILE A 118 11.08 -13.01 -13.99
C ILE A 118 11.63 -14.02 -15.00
N GLY A 119 10.76 -14.66 -15.80
CA GLY A 119 11.18 -15.55 -16.87
C GLY A 119 12.00 -14.87 -17.98
N GLU A 120 11.78 -13.57 -18.20
CA GLU A 120 12.41 -12.79 -19.28
C GLU A 120 13.48 -11.81 -18.79
N ALA A 121 13.53 -11.53 -17.50
CA ALA A 121 14.32 -10.44 -16.94
C ALA A 121 15.84 -10.61 -17.15
N ALA A 122 16.38 -11.83 -17.04
CA ALA A 122 17.78 -12.06 -17.35
C ALA A 122 18.10 -11.76 -18.82
N ASN A 123 17.20 -12.13 -19.74
CA ASN A 123 17.36 -11.82 -21.16
C ASN A 123 17.34 -10.30 -21.41
N ILE A 124 16.42 -9.57 -20.75
CA ILE A 124 16.34 -8.10 -20.79
C ILE A 124 17.70 -7.49 -20.36
N PHE A 125 18.22 -7.88 -19.20
CA PHE A 125 19.47 -7.35 -18.67
C PHE A 125 20.70 -7.70 -19.50
N ASN A 126 20.79 -8.94 -19.98
CA ASN A 126 21.89 -9.38 -20.84
C ASN A 126 21.85 -8.72 -22.22
N THR A 127 20.65 -8.44 -22.75
CA THR A 127 20.45 -7.73 -24.02
C THR A 127 20.92 -6.28 -23.94
N LEU A 128 20.72 -5.59 -22.82
CA LEU A 128 21.15 -4.19 -22.66
C LEU A 128 22.65 -4.01 -22.95
N ARG A 129 23.48 -5.00 -22.61
CA ARG A 129 24.93 -4.98 -22.88
C ARG A 129 25.31 -5.18 -24.34
N ARG A 130 24.40 -5.72 -25.15
CA ARG A 130 24.65 -6.10 -26.56
C ARG A 130 24.14 -5.06 -27.55
N LEU A 131 23.39 -4.04 -27.09
CA LEU A 131 22.83 -2.98 -27.94
C LEU A 131 23.94 -2.10 -28.51
N LYS A 132 24.13 -2.12 -29.84
CA LYS A 132 25.18 -1.36 -30.52
C LYS A 132 24.59 -0.14 -31.22
N THR A 133 23.52 -0.33 -31.98
CA THR A 133 22.96 0.71 -32.85
C THR A 133 22.04 1.66 -32.08
N HIS A 134 21.80 2.83 -32.68
CA HIS A 134 20.86 3.80 -32.10
C HIS A 134 19.42 3.28 -32.11
N GLU A 135 19.01 2.62 -33.19
CA GLU A 135 17.67 2.06 -33.35
C GLU A 135 17.39 0.92 -32.36
N GLU A 136 18.35 0.03 -32.13
CA GLU A 136 18.26 -1.01 -31.09
C GLU A 136 18.06 -0.40 -29.70
N LYS A 137 18.77 0.69 -29.39
CA LYS A 137 18.64 1.39 -28.10
C LYS A 137 17.27 2.05 -27.95
N ILE A 138 16.73 2.65 -29.01
CA ILE A 138 15.37 3.22 -29.00
C ILE A 138 14.33 2.13 -28.75
N ASN A 139 14.39 1.04 -29.53
CA ASN A 139 13.43 -0.07 -29.42
C ASN A 139 13.48 -0.71 -28.03
N PHE A 140 14.67 -0.87 -27.46
CA PHE A 140 14.83 -1.39 -26.11
C PHE A 140 14.31 -0.42 -25.03
N ASN A 141 14.59 0.87 -25.15
CA ASN A 141 14.04 1.88 -24.24
C ASN A 141 12.51 1.89 -24.25
N ASN A 142 11.88 1.74 -25.42
CA ASN A 142 10.42 1.64 -25.52
C ASN A 142 9.89 0.42 -24.74
N LYS A 143 10.56 -0.74 -24.85
CA LYS A 143 10.21 -1.93 -24.05
C LYS A 143 10.38 -1.70 -22.55
N LEU A 144 11.48 -1.10 -22.12
CA LEU A 144 11.71 -0.77 -20.71
C LEU A 144 10.65 0.20 -20.17
N ASN A 145 10.29 1.21 -20.94
CA ASN A 145 9.26 2.18 -20.54
C ASN A 145 7.92 1.51 -20.30
N LEU A 146 7.55 0.48 -21.07
CA LEU A 146 6.33 -0.29 -20.81
C LEU A 146 6.37 -1.01 -19.45
N LEU A 147 7.54 -1.51 -19.03
CA LEU A 147 7.70 -2.13 -17.70
C LEU A 147 7.52 -1.10 -16.58
N PHE A 148 8.16 0.06 -16.71
CA PHE A 148 7.96 1.16 -15.75
C PHE A 148 6.51 1.63 -15.73
N MET A 149 5.86 1.76 -16.88
CA MET A 149 4.44 2.12 -16.96
C MET A 149 3.53 1.12 -16.24
N LYS A 150 3.83 -0.17 -16.33
CA LYS A 150 3.11 -1.22 -15.64
C LYS A 150 3.25 -1.10 -14.12
N ILE A 151 4.49 -0.99 -13.62
CA ILE A 151 4.78 -0.94 -12.18
C ILE A 151 4.36 0.39 -11.55
N LEU A 152 4.53 1.51 -12.26
CA LEU A 152 4.29 2.86 -11.73
C LEU A 152 2.91 3.41 -12.07
N ARG A 153 2.16 2.73 -12.94
CA ARG A 153 0.87 3.18 -13.49
C ARG A 153 0.95 4.57 -14.11
N ASN A 154 2.14 4.95 -14.60
CA ASN A 154 2.45 6.29 -15.06
C ASN A 154 3.46 6.26 -16.21
N LYS A 155 3.39 7.25 -17.10
CA LYS A 155 4.34 7.40 -18.22
C LYS A 155 5.66 8.04 -17.80
N GLU A 156 5.64 8.75 -16.67
CA GLU A 156 6.80 9.39 -16.08
C GLU A 156 7.33 8.59 -14.89
N MET A 157 8.54 8.88 -14.44
CA MET A 157 9.15 8.23 -13.26
C MET A 157 8.55 8.79 -11.96
N ALA A 158 7.26 8.56 -11.78
CA ALA A 158 6.47 8.92 -10.61
C ALA A 158 5.35 7.89 -10.43
N PHE A 159 5.03 7.51 -9.20
CA PHE A 159 4.01 6.49 -8.94
C PHE A 159 2.62 7.13 -8.94
N ARG A 160 1.72 6.67 -9.82
CA ARG A 160 0.34 7.20 -9.89
C ARG A 160 -0.51 6.59 -8.77
N HIS A 161 -0.49 7.26 -7.61
CA HIS A 161 -1.19 6.82 -6.39
C HIS A 161 -2.54 7.50 -6.12
N ASN A 162 -2.94 8.48 -6.93
CA ASN A 162 -4.08 9.35 -6.60
C ASN A 162 -5.41 8.59 -6.38
N ASP A 163 -5.58 7.44 -7.02
CA ASP A 163 -6.75 6.57 -6.95
C ASP A 163 -6.50 5.29 -6.13
N LEU A 164 -5.37 5.20 -5.42
CA LEU A 164 -4.94 4.07 -4.62
C LEU A 164 -4.86 4.43 -3.13
N ILE A 165 -4.76 3.40 -2.29
CA ILE A 165 -4.41 3.52 -0.88
C ILE A 165 -3.02 4.16 -0.75
N GLY A 166 -2.94 5.15 0.13
CA GLY A 166 -1.76 5.95 0.40
C GLY A 166 -1.68 6.31 1.88
N GLU A 167 -0.71 7.15 2.25
CA GLU A 167 -0.37 7.50 3.63
C GLU A 167 -1.55 8.13 4.36
N ALA A 168 -2.30 8.98 3.66
CA ALA A 168 -3.50 9.63 4.22
C ALA A 168 -4.54 8.60 4.65
N HIS A 169 -4.73 7.51 3.89
CA HIS A 169 -5.67 6.45 4.22
C HIS A 169 -5.16 5.61 5.42
N VAL A 170 -3.86 5.32 5.46
CA VAL A 170 -3.21 4.56 6.55
C VAL A 170 -3.34 5.31 7.88
N GLU A 171 -3.03 6.62 7.89
CA GLU A 171 -3.16 7.41 9.12
C GLU A 171 -4.62 7.59 9.53
N ARG A 172 -5.55 7.83 8.58
CA ARG A 172 -6.98 7.94 8.91
C ARG A 172 -7.55 6.69 9.56
N ILE A 173 -7.25 5.49 9.03
CA ILE A 173 -7.78 4.25 9.64
C ILE A 173 -7.13 3.95 10.99
N LYS A 174 -5.85 4.30 11.16
CA LYS A 174 -5.12 4.18 12.43
C LYS A 174 -5.72 5.11 13.49
N ASP A 175 -6.09 6.33 13.11
CA ASP A 175 -6.81 7.26 13.98
C ASP A 175 -8.19 6.71 14.35
N LEU A 176 -8.95 6.21 13.38
CA LEU A 176 -10.26 5.59 13.65
C LEU A 176 -10.15 4.42 14.63
N LYS A 177 -9.19 3.52 14.42
CA LYS A 177 -8.89 2.43 15.35
C LYS A 177 -8.66 2.97 16.77
N LYS A 178 -7.74 3.93 16.92
CA LYS A 178 -7.41 4.51 18.23
C LYS A 178 -8.62 5.18 18.88
N MET A 179 -9.46 5.85 18.09
CA MET A 179 -10.67 6.49 18.59
C MET A 179 -11.68 5.45 19.12
N LEU A 180 -11.88 4.35 18.39
CA LEU A 180 -12.74 3.25 18.81
C LEU A 180 -12.23 2.54 20.07
N GLU A 181 -10.93 2.28 20.18
CA GLU A 181 -10.31 1.69 21.39
C GLU A 181 -10.52 2.56 22.63
N ASN A 182 -10.58 3.89 22.45
CA ASN A 182 -10.83 4.85 23.53
C ASN A 182 -12.33 5.11 23.77
N GLY A 183 -13.22 4.39 23.09
CA GLY A 183 -14.66 4.53 23.29
C GLY A 183 -15.27 5.82 22.74
N PHE A 184 -14.60 6.47 21.79
CA PHE A 184 -15.00 7.77 21.26
C PHE A 184 -16.40 7.77 20.63
N ILE A 185 -16.94 6.63 20.21
CA ILE A 185 -18.29 6.57 19.66
C ILE A 185 -19.39 6.77 20.71
N PHE A 186 -19.07 6.64 21.99
CA PHE A 186 -20.01 6.81 23.08
C PHE A 186 -20.10 8.27 23.51
N HIS A 187 -21.29 8.67 23.95
CA HIS A 187 -21.48 9.98 24.54
C HIS A 187 -20.83 10.02 25.93
N ILE A 188 -19.87 10.92 26.11
CA ILE A 188 -19.18 11.19 27.39
C ILE A 188 -19.92 12.32 28.10
N LYS A 189 -20.34 12.10 29.35
CA LYS A 189 -21.04 13.13 30.12
C LYS A 189 -20.09 14.28 30.46
N LEU A 190 -20.62 15.49 30.60
CA LEU A 190 -19.83 16.68 30.94
C LEU A 190 -18.98 16.49 32.21
N GLU A 191 -19.55 15.88 33.25
CA GLU A 191 -18.84 15.58 34.50
C GLU A 191 -17.67 14.60 34.30
N GLU A 192 -17.86 13.58 33.44
CA GLU A 192 -16.81 12.61 33.12
C GLU A 192 -15.65 13.27 32.38
N GLU A 193 -15.97 14.17 31.45
CA GLU A 193 -15.00 14.96 30.68
C GLU A 193 -14.24 15.94 31.60
N MET A 194 -14.94 16.68 32.46
CA MET A 194 -14.33 17.62 33.41
C MET A 194 -13.37 16.90 34.37
N ASN A 195 -13.73 15.71 34.82
CA ASN A 195 -12.90 14.89 35.71
C ASN A 195 -11.84 14.05 34.97
N LYS A 196 -11.75 14.14 33.63
CA LYS A 196 -10.87 13.32 32.79
C LYS A 196 -11.00 11.82 33.10
N THR A 197 -12.23 11.38 33.30
CA THR A 197 -12.53 10.00 33.71
C THR A 197 -12.08 9.04 32.61
N PRO A 198 -11.24 8.05 32.91
CA PRO A 198 -10.76 7.13 31.89
C PRO A 198 -11.88 6.22 31.37
N PHE A 199 -11.84 5.88 30.08
CA PHE A 199 -12.92 5.14 29.41
C PHE A 199 -13.23 3.78 30.05
N PHE A 200 -12.25 3.11 30.67
CA PHE A 200 -12.50 1.84 31.38
C PHE A 200 -13.44 1.98 32.60
N ILE A 201 -13.62 3.19 33.13
CA ILE A 201 -14.61 3.48 34.17
C ILE A 201 -15.94 3.81 33.49
N ILE A 202 -15.94 4.67 32.48
CA ILE A 202 -17.13 5.07 31.70
C ILE A 202 -17.85 3.85 31.14
N LYS A 203 -17.12 2.84 30.62
CA LYS A 203 -17.72 1.62 30.08
C LYS A 203 -18.62 0.86 31.06
N LYS A 204 -18.43 1.04 32.39
CA LYS A 204 -19.24 0.34 33.41
C LYS A 204 -20.70 0.81 33.44
N ARG A 205 -21.01 2.03 32.97
CA ARG A 205 -22.40 2.53 32.89
C ARG A 205 -23.07 2.25 31.54
N ILE A 206 -22.32 1.83 30.53
CA ILE A 206 -22.84 1.62 29.18
C ILE A 206 -23.51 0.24 29.14
N PRO A 207 -24.73 0.11 28.59
CA PRO A 207 -25.39 -1.19 28.50
C PRO A 207 -24.56 -2.19 27.68
N THR A 208 -24.48 -3.44 28.15
CA THR A 208 -23.65 -4.49 27.54
C THR A 208 -23.96 -4.71 26.06
N GLY A 209 -25.24 -4.61 25.67
CA GLY A 209 -25.62 -4.71 24.26
C GLY A 209 -24.99 -3.64 23.38
N LYS A 210 -24.78 -2.42 23.90
CA LYS A 210 -24.15 -1.30 23.18
C LYS A 210 -22.64 -1.46 23.07
N LEU A 211 -22.01 -1.92 24.15
CA LEU A 211 -20.60 -2.30 24.14
C LEU A 211 -20.32 -3.36 23.08
N ALA A 212 -21.17 -4.39 22.97
CA ALA A 212 -21.03 -5.43 21.96
C ALA A 212 -21.10 -4.91 20.51
N TYR A 213 -21.89 -3.87 20.23
CA TYR A 213 -21.89 -3.21 18.90
C TYR A 213 -20.56 -2.49 18.64
N SER A 214 -20.07 -1.72 19.61
CA SER A 214 -18.78 -1.03 19.52
C SER A 214 -17.64 -2.02 19.27
N ASP A 215 -17.60 -3.12 20.02
CA ASP A 215 -16.57 -4.14 19.91
C ASP A 215 -16.57 -4.79 18.52
N ARG A 216 -17.76 -5.05 17.95
CA ARG A 216 -17.88 -5.58 16.59
C ARG A 216 -17.37 -4.61 15.54
N ILE A 217 -17.74 -3.32 15.64
CA ILE A 217 -17.24 -2.28 14.74
C ILE A 217 -15.72 -2.19 14.84
N LEU A 218 -15.17 -2.20 16.06
CA LEU A 218 -13.72 -2.18 16.29
C LEU A 218 -13.03 -3.39 15.65
N MET A 219 -13.56 -4.61 15.82
CA MET A 219 -12.99 -5.81 15.20
C MET A 219 -13.00 -5.73 13.67
N ASN A 220 -14.09 -5.24 13.08
CA ASN A 220 -14.14 -5.02 11.64
C ASN A 220 -13.13 -3.96 11.18
N VAL A 221 -12.98 -2.86 11.93
CA VAL A 221 -12.01 -1.80 11.62
C VAL A 221 -10.57 -2.31 11.72
N LEU A 222 -10.27 -3.19 12.68
CA LEU A 222 -8.95 -3.83 12.77
C LEU A 222 -8.65 -4.66 11.52
N ALA A 223 -9.60 -5.47 11.05
CA ALA A 223 -9.45 -6.24 9.82
C ALA A 223 -9.39 -5.36 8.57
N ILE A 224 -10.16 -4.26 8.52
CA ILE A 224 -10.09 -3.29 7.43
C ILE A 224 -8.71 -2.62 7.38
N LYS A 225 -8.17 -2.23 8.55
CA LYS A 225 -6.85 -1.64 8.67
C LYS A 225 -5.77 -2.56 8.11
N GLU A 226 -5.82 -3.86 8.43
CA GLU A 226 -4.85 -4.83 7.92
C GLU A 226 -4.79 -4.84 6.38
N GLY A 227 -5.96 -4.79 5.71
CA GLY A 227 -6.02 -4.70 4.25
C GLY A 227 -5.51 -3.36 3.70
N ILE A 228 -5.78 -2.25 4.38
CA ILE A 228 -5.25 -0.93 4.00
C ILE A 228 -3.71 -0.91 4.12
N ASP A 229 -3.17 -1.40 5.22
CA ASP A 229 -1.73 -1.50 5.42
C ASP A 229 -1.10 -2.37 4.32
N LYS A 230 -1.71 -3.52 4.02
CA LYS A 230 -1.22 -4.43 2.98
C LYS A 230 -1.28 -3.83 1.57
N ALA A 231 -2.34 -3.09 1.26
CA ALA A 231 -2.46 -2.34 0.01
C ALA A 231 -1.33 -1.29 -0.12
N TYR A 232 -1.03 -0.58 0.96
CA TYR A 232 0.07 0.38 1.00
C TYR A 232 1.45 -0.29 0.84
N GLU A 233 1.69 -1.39 1.54
CA GLU A 233 2.93 -2.19 1.41
C GLU A 233 3.14 -2.70 -0.03
N THR A 234 2.06 -3.12 -0.69
CA THR A 234 2.08 -3.55 -2.10
C THR A 234 2.50 -2.39 -3.00
N ASN A 235 1.91 -1.21 -2.82
CA ASN A 235 2.28 0.00 -3.57
C ASN A 235 3.74 0.41 -3.34
N MET A 236 4.22 0.34 -2.10
CA MET A 236 5.62 0.60 -1.77
C MET A 236 6.57 -0.44 -2.38
N SER A 237 6.14 -1.69 -2.50
CA SER A 237 6.92 -2.73 -3.17
C SER A 237 7.09 -2.43 -4.66
N MET A 238 6.07 -1.87 -5.32
CA MET A 238 6.17 -1.42 -6.72
C MET A 238 7.17 -0.29 -6.91
N ILE A 239 7.24 0.65 -5.96
CA ILE A 239 8.27 1.68 -5.96
C ILE A 239 9.67 1.07 -5.85
N LYS A 240 9.84 0.09 -4.94
CA LYS A 240 11.12 -0.61 -4.77
C LYS A 240 11.51 -1.39 -6.02
N TRP A 241 10.56 -2.04 -6.67
CA TRP A 241 10.72 -2.67 -7.99
C TRP A 241 11.29 -1.69 -9.01
N ALA A 242 10.66 -0.52 -9.15
CA ALA A 242 11.06 0.48 -10.12
C ALA A 242 12.48 1.02 -9.86
N VAL A 243 12.81 1.33 -8.60
CA VAL A 243 14.16 1.80 -8.23
C VAL A 243 15.22 0.73 -8.48
N THR A 244 14.93 -0.53 -8.12
CA THR A 244 15.84 -1.66 -8.37
C THR A 244 16.05 -1.86 -9.87
N LEU A 245 14.97 -1.88 -10.66
CA LEU A 245 15.03 -2.02 -12.11
C LEU A 245 15.87 -0.90 -12.75
N TYR A 246 15.65 0.35 -12.33
CA TYR A 246 16.43 1.50 -12.76
C TYR A 246 17.93 1.34 -12.43
N SER A 247 18.24 0.85 -11.22
CA SER A 247 19.61 0.62 -10.77
C SER A 247 20.35 -0.40 -11.64
N TYR A 248 19.69 -1.50 -12.00
CA TYR A 248 20.20 -2.49 -12.95
C TYR A 248 20.48 -1.86 -14.32
N ILE A 249 19.52 -1.14 -14.89
CA ILE A 249 19.68 -0.48 -16.21
C ILE A 249 20.87 0.50 -16.20
N LYS A 250 20.99 1.32 -15.15
CA LYS A 250 22.07 2.30 -14.99
C LYS A 250 23.44 1.64 -14.89
N ILE A 251 23.54 0.50 -14.18
CA ILE A 251 24.74 -0.32 -14.15
C ILE A 251 25.12 -0.83 -15.54
N PHE A 252 24.21 -1.52 -16.21
CA PHE A 252 24.54 -2.20 -17.46
C PHE A 252 24.86 -1.20 -18.59
N LYS A 253 24.40 0.06 -18.48
CA LYS A 253 24.80 1.17 -19.35
C LYS A 253 26.20 1.73 -19.04
N THR A 254 26.66 1.63 -17.79
CA THR A 254 27.88 2.30 -17.30
C THR A 254 29.07 1.39 -17.09
N PHE A 255 28.97 0.07 -17.29
CA PHE A 255 30.15 -0.81 -17.37
C PHE A 255 30.72 -0.76 -18.79
N PRO A 256 31.83 -0.02 -19.02
CA PRO A 256 32.63 -0.22 -20.20
C PRO A 256 33.48 -1.48 -19.97
N TYR A 257 34.04 -2.01 -21.04
CA TYR A 257 35.19 -2.90 -20.92
C TYR A 257 36.36 -2.13 -20.30
#